data_AF-A0A527D236-F1
#
_entry.id   AF-A0A527D236-F1
#
_cell.length_a   1.000
_cell.length_b   1.000
_cell.length_c   1.000
_cell.angle_alpha   90.00
_cell.angle_beta   90.00
_cell.angle_gamma   90.00
#
_symmetry.space_group_name_H-M   'P 1'
#
loop_
_entity.id
_entity.type
_entity.pdbx_description
1 polymer ?
#
loop_
_entity_poly.entity_id
_entity_poly.type
_entity_poly.pdbx_seq_one_letter_code
_entity_poly.pdbx_strand_id
1 'polypeptide(L)' 'MSQMQSVEKQLRQMILGLEIGPGEKLTERWIESRFGASRTPVRAALLRLET' A
#
# COMPACT_ATOMS: atom_id res chain seq x y z
N MET A 1 10.20 12.61 0.76
CA MET A 1 9.61 11.31 1.16
C MET A 1 9.92 10.30 0.07
N SER A 2 10.24 9.05 0.42
CA SER A 2 10.45 7.99 -0.58
C SER A 2 9.12 7.46 -1.14
N GLN A 3 9.13 6.87 -2.34
CA GLN A 3 7.93 6.24 -2.92
C GLN A 3 7.33 5.18 -1.98
N MET A 4 8.18 4.37 -1.34
CA MET A 4 7.76 3.38 -0.33
C MET A 4 7.00 4.04 0.83
N GLN A 5 7.54 5.10 1.42
CA GLN A 5 6.89 5.81 2.55
C GLN A 5 5.55 6.42 2.14
N SER A 6 5.46 6.96 0.92
CA SER A 6 4.21 7.50 0.40
C SER A 6 3.14 6.43 0.24
N VAL A 7 3.50 5.28 -0.33
CA VAL A 7 2.60 4.14 -0.52
C VAL A 7 2.13 3.59 0.82
N GLU A 8 3.04 3.36 1.76
CA GLU A 8 2.70 2.85 3.11
C GLU A 8 1.72 3.77 3.83
N LYS A 9 2.02 5.07 3.86
CA LYS A 9 1.16 6.05 4.54
C LYS A 9 -0.23 6.10 3.94
N GLN A 10 -0.33 6.13 2.61
CA GLN A 10 -1.63 6.20 1.93
C GLN A 10 -2.44 4.92 2.11
N LEU A 11 -1.80 3.75 1.99
CA LEU A 11 -2.46 2.46 2.27
C LEU A 11 -2.96 2.37 3.73
N ARG A 12 -2.15 2.80 4.69
CA ARG A 12 -2.56 2.86 6.11
C ARG A 12 -3.80 3.74 6.28
N GLN A 13 -3.83 4.91 5.65
CA GLN A 13 -5.00 5.79 5.70
C GLN A 13 -6.24 5.14 5.11
N MET A 14 -6.12 4.45 3.96
CA MET A 14 -7.22 3.74 3.32
C MET A 14 -7.76 2.58 4.18
N ILE A 15 -6.88 1.81 4.82
CA ILE A 15 -7.27 0.70 5.71
C ILE A 15 -8.00 1.24 6.94
N LEU A 16 -7.42 2.25 7.61
CA LEU A 16 -8.03 2.85 8.81
C LEU A 16 -9.33 3.60 8.49
N GLY A 17 -9.46 4.12 7.27
CA GLY A 17 -10.68 4.74 6.74
C GLY A 17 -11.71 3.74 6.23
N LEU A 18 -11.42 2.43 6.26
CA LEU A 18 -12.25 1.35 5.70
C LEU A 18 -12.55 1.49 4.19
N GLU A 19 -11.71 2.22 3.44
CA GLU A 19 -11.70 2.17 1.98
C GLU A 19 -11.20 0.83 1.46
N ILE A 20 -10.32 0.18 2.24
CA ILE A 20 -9.91 -1.22 2.07
C ILE A 20 -10.42 -1.96 3.30
N GLY A 21 -11.38 -2.87 3.09
CA GLY A 21 -12.04 -3.58 4.17
C GLY A 21 -11.19 -4.70 4.79
N PRO A 22 -11.47 -5.10 6.04
CA PRO A 22 -10.88 -6.31 6.61
C PRO A 22 -11.18 -7.54 5.74
N GLY A 23 -10.15 -8.32 5.41
CA GLY A 23 -10.27 -9.50 4.55
C GLY A 23 -10.32 -9.18 3.04
N GLU A 24 -10.31 -7.91 2.65
CA GLU A 24 -10.18 -7.52 1.24
C GLU A 24 -8.80 -7.89 0.69
N LYS A 25 -8.76 -8.41 -0.54
CA LYS A 25 -7.50 -8.81 -1.17
C LYS A 25 -6.74 -7.61 -1.69
N LEU A 26 -5.62 -7.30 -1.05
CA LEU A 26 -4.67 -6.28 -1.49
C LEU A 26 -3.56 -6.90 -2.34
N THR A 27 -3.40 -6.47 -3.60
CA THR A 27 -2.38 -7.03 -4.52
C THR A 27 -1.34 -5.98 -4.92
N GLU A 28 -0.08 -6.40 -5.12
CA GLU A 28 1.01 -5.51 -5.58
C GLU A 28 0.61 -4.74 -6.84
N ARG A 29 0.04 -5.43 -7.85
CA ARG A 29 -0.38 -4.80 -9.13
C ARG A 29 -1.43 -3.69 -8.95
N TRP A 30 -2.39 -3.87 -8.05
CA TRP A 30 -3.39 -2.85 -7.78
C TRP A 30 -2.76 -1.60 -7.16
N ILE A 31 -1.81 -1.80 -6.23
CA ILE A 31 -1.06 -0.70 -5.59
C ILE A 31 -0.17 0.00 -6.62
N GLU A 32 0.57 -0.75 -7.45
CA GLU A 32 1.41 -0.20 -8.53
C GLU A 32 0.57 0.70 -9.45
N SER A 33 -0.60 0.21 -9.89
CA SER A 33 -1.49 0.99 -10.76
C SER A 33 -2.12 2.20 -10.07
N ARG A 34 -2.46 2.10 -8.77
CA ARG A 34 -3.11 3.20 -8.04
C ARG A 34 -2.14 4.32 -7.70
N PHE A 35 -0.91 3.98 -7.34
CA PHE A 35 0.07 4.94 -6.83
C PHE A 35 1.19 5.28 -7.83
N GLY A 36 1.19 4.67 -9.03
CA GLY A 36 2.23 4.88 -10.04
C GLY A 36 3.63 4.51 -9.53
N ALA A 37 3.70 3.59 -8.58
CA ALA A 37 4.93 3.16 -7.94
C ALA A 37 5.41 1.85 -8.55
N SER A 38 6.73 1.66 -8.62
CA SER A 38 7.29 0.39 -9.07
C SER A 38 7.11 -0.71 -8.03
N ARG A 39 7.28 -1.97 -8.44
CA ARG A 39 7.07 -3.14 -7.58
C ARG A 39 7.92 -3.15 -6.31
N THR A 40 9.17 -2.70 -6.36
CA THR A 40 10.10 -2.70 -5.21
C THR A 40 9.59 -1.85 -4.03
N PRO A 41 9.27 -0.55 -4.20
CA PRO A 41 8.73 0.25 -3.10
C PRO A 41 7.34 -0.20 -2.65
N VAL A 42 6.51 -0.75 -3.55
CA VAL A 42 5.20 -1.33 -3.19
C VAL A 42 5.36 -2.50 -2.24
N ARG A 43 6.23 -3.46 -2.59
CA ARG A 43 6.49 -4.63 -1.74
C ARG A 43 7.07 -4.25 -0.38
N ALA A 44 7.98 -3.29 -0.34
CA ALA A 44 8.55 -2.80 0.90
C ALA A 44 7.53 -2.08 1.79
N ALA A 45 6.58 -1.34 1.19
CA ALA A 45 5.48 -0.71 1.91
C ALA A 45 4.52 -1.74 2.51
N LEU A 46 4.18 -2.80 1.77
CA LEU A 46 3.35 -3.90 2.27
C LEU A 46 3.98 -4.61 3.47
N LEU A 47 5.28 -4.96 3.39
CA LEU A 47 6.01 -5.58 4.50
C LEU A 47 6.01 -4.70 5.77
N ARG A 48 6.02 -3.38 5.60
CA ARG A 48 5.93 -2.40 6.70
C ARG A 48 4.54 -2.31 7.34
N LEU A 49 3.48 -2.70 6.64
CA LEU A 49 2.10 -2.70 7.16
C LEU A 49 1.76 -4.01 7.89
N GLU A 50 2.48 -5.10 7.60
CA GLU A 50 2.33 -6.40 8.26
C GLU A 50 2.92 -6.43 9.68
N THR A 51 3.82 -5.48 10.00
CA THR A 51 4.50 -5.33 11.30
C THR A 51 3.99 -4.16 12.11
#